data_AF-A0AAW0IAF7-F1
#
_entry.id   AF-A0AAW0IAF7-F1
#
_cell.length_a   1.000
_cell.length_b   1.000
_cell.length_c   1.000
_cell.angle_alpha   90.00
_cell.angle_beta   90.00
_cell.angle_gamma   90.00
#
_symmetry.space_group_name_H-M   'P 1'
#
loop_
_entity.id
_entity.type
_entity.pdbx_description
1 polymer ?
#
loop_
_entity_poly.entity_id
_entity_poly.type
_entity_poly.pdbx_seq_one_letter_code
_entity_poly.pdbx_strand_id
1 'polypeptide(L)'
;MLSLVELLLAIMCLLVMGVNVWVLIDHLLTIDVPPTLKHPLKFRILHYCFHLTMTWGNILEKVNICSSPCFFGFVQDNSVSKKNLGVFVKDLLFGTIPVRLFQPKGASSKSRRGIIFLHGGGAFLGSLGEDDPCSKKVQPP
;
A
#
# COMPACT_ATOMS: atom_id res chain seq x y z
N MET A 1 13.32 16.40 -33.24
CA MET A 1 12.64 16.35 -31.93
C MET A 1 11.90 15.03 -31.70
N LEU A 2 11.09 14.51 -32.65
CA LEU A 2 10.43 13.20 -32.51
C LEU A 2 11.40 12.04 -32.18
N SER A 3 12.49 11.89 -32.94
CA SER A 3 13.45 10.79 -32.75
C SER A 3 14.13 10.77 -31.36
N LEU A 4 14.34 11.94 -30.74
CA LEU A 4 14.89 12.02 -29.39
C LEU A 4 13.87 11.56 -28.34
N VAL A 5 12.61 11.94 -28.50
CA VAL A 5 11.52 11.51 -27.61
C VAL A 5 11.29 10.00 -27.71
N GLU A 6 11.33 9.44 -28.91
CA GLU A 6 11.22 7.99 -29.14
C GLU A 6 12.37 7.21 -28.47
N LEU A 7 13.60 7.70 -28.59
CA LEU A 7 14.76 7.08 -27.94
C LEU A 7 14.64 7.11 -26.42
N LEU A 8 14.23 8.25 -25.85
CA LEU A 8 14.01 8.38 -24.41
C LEU A 8 12.91 7.43 -23.92
N LEU A 9 11.81 7.31 -24.66
CA LEU A 9 10.74 6.38 -24.33
C LEU A 9 11.22 4.92 -24.37
N ALA A 10 11.98 4.55 -25.41
CA ALA A 10 12.54 3.21 -25.54
C ALA A 10 13.48 2.86 -24.37
N ILE A 11 14.36 3.78 -23.98
CA ILE A 11 15.25 3.60 -22.83
C ILE A 11 14.43 3.40 -21.55
N MET A 12 13.41 4.23 -21.31
CA MET A 12 12.55 4.10 -20.14
C MET A 12 11.83 2.75 -20.12
N CYS A 13 11.31 2.28 -21.26
CA CYS A 13 10.69 0.97 -21.36
C CYS A 13 11.68 -0.17 -21.05
N LEU A 14 12.91 -0.10 -21.55
CA LEU A 14 13.94 -1.10 -21.26
C LEU A 14 14.31 -1.15 -19.79
N LEU A 15 14.41 0.02 -19.13
CA LEU A 15 14.67 0.10 -17.69
C LEU A 15 13.53 -0.51 -16.87
N VAL A 16 12.27 -0.18 -17.20
CA VAL A 16 11.07 -0.75 -16.58
C VAL A 16 11.09 -2.28 -16.73
N MET A 17 11.31 -2.78 -17.95
CA MET A 17 11.35 -4.22 -18.22
C MET A 17 12.50 -4.91 -17.48
N GLY A 18 13.69 -4.31 -17.48
CA GLY A 18 14.86 -4.83 -16.78
C GLY A 18 14.61 -5.00 -15.28
N VAL A 19 13.99 -4.01 -14.62
CA VAL A 19 13.64 -4.10 -13.20
C VAL A 19 12.63 -5.23 -12.95
N ASN A 20 11.59 -5.37 -13.79
CA ASN A 20 10.61 -6.44 -13.63
C ASN A 20 11.24 -7.83 -13.81
N VAL A 21 12.09 -8.01 -14.83
CA VAL A 21 12.80 -9.28 -15.08
C VAL A 21 13.77 -9.59 -13.94
N TRP A 22 14.51 -8.59 -13.46
CA TRP A 22 15.42 -8.75 -12.31
C TRP A 22 14.66 -9.23 -11.07
N VAL A 23 13.56 -8.59 -10.70
CA VAL A 23 12.73 -8.98 -9.55
C VAL A 23 12.13 -10.37 -9.75
N LEU A 24 11.76 -10.75 -10.98
CA LEU A 24 11.25 -12.08 -11.29
C LEU A 24 12.33 -13.17 -11.11
N ILE A 25 13.55 -12.91 -11.59
CA ILE A 25 14.69 -13.83 -11.42
C ILE A 25 15.03 -13.97 -9.94
N ASP A 26 15.16 -12.85 -9.22
CA ASP A 26 15.43 -12.85 -7.78
C ASP A 26 14.38 -13.67 -7.02
N HIS A 27 13.09 -13.42 -7.29
CA HIS A 27 11.98 -14.17 -6.70
C HIS A 27 12.07 -15.69 -6.93
N LEU A 28 12.48 -16.13 -8.12
CA LEU A 28 12.61 -17.55 -8.45
C LEU A 28 13.82 -18.19 -7.77
N LEU A 29 14.89 -17.42 -7.54
CA LEU A 29 16.15 -17.92 -6.99
C LEU A 29 16.22 -17.87 -5.45
N THR A 30 15.56 -16.91 -4.81
CA THR A 30 15.71 -16.66 -3.36
C THR A 30 14.65 -17.31 -2.49
N ILE A 31 13.55 -17.79 -3.06
CA ILE A 31 12.39 -18.21 -2.26
C ILE A 31 12.26 -19.72 -2.18
N ASP A 32 12.82 -20.26 -1.11
CA ASP A 32 12.44 -21.57 -0.58
C ASP A 32 11.10 -21.45 0.16
N VAL A 33 9.99 -21.79 -0.51
CA VAL A 33 8.68 -21.79 0.14
C VAL A 33 8.57 -23.04 1.02
N PRO A 34 8.37 -22.90 2.34
CA PRO A 34 8.23 -24.05 3.21
C PRO A 34 7.00 -24.88 2.80
N PRO A 35 7.13 -26.22 2.72
CA PRO A 35 6.07 -27.11 2.21
C PRO A 35 4.82 -27.16 3.11
N THR A 36 4.88 -26.55 4.30
CA THR A 36 3.79 -26.51 5.29
C THR A 36 2.68 -25.52 4.93
N LEU A 37 2.89 -24.64 3.95
CA LEU A 37 1.87 -23.68 3.51
C LEU A 37 0.87 -24.33 2.56
N LYS A 38 -0.41 -24.30 2.92
CA LYS A 38 -1.52 -24.87 2.11
C LYS A 38 -1.65 -24.25 0.71
N HIS A 39 -1.16 -23.03 0.50
CA HIS A 39 -1.25 -22.30 -0.78
C HIS A 39 0.07 -21.61 -1.15
N PRO A 40 1.09 -22.36 -1.59
CA PRO A 40 2.42 -21.82 -1.88
C PRO A 40 2.42 -20.80 -3.03
N LEU A 41 1.54 -20.98 -4.03
CA LEU A 41 1.43 -20.06 -5.17
C LEU A 41 0.91 -18.68 -4.76
N LYS A 42 -0.09 -18.62 -3.87
CA LYS A 42 -0.64 -17.34 -3.40
C LYS A 42 0.41 -16.54 -2.62
N PHE A 43 1.20 -17.23 -1.80
CA PHE A 43 2.30 -16.63 -1.07
C PHE A 43 3.38 -16.10 -2.02
N ARG A 44 3.76 -16.89 -3.04
CA ARG A 44 4.73 -16.44 -4.06
C ARG A 44 4.26 -15.19 -4.80
N ILE A 45 3.02 -15.19 -5.29
CA ILE A 45 2.46 -14.03 -5.98
C ILE A 45 2.48 -12.79 -5.07
N LEU A 46 2.06 -12.95 -3.81
CA LEU A 46 2.06 -11.84 -2.85
C LEU A 46 3.47 -11.29 -2.58
N HIS A 47 4.45 -12.18 -2.39
CA HIS A 47 5.83 -11.79 -2.16
C HIS A 47 6.45 -11.10 -3.38
N TYR A 48 6.22 -11.64 -4.59
CA TYR A 48 6.66 -11.01 -5.83
C TYR A 48 6.08 -9.60 -5.98
N CYS A 49 4.76 -9.45 -5.81
CA CYS A 49 4.10 -8.16 -5.87
C CYS A 49 4.66 -7.19 -4.82
N PHE A 50 4.84 -7.63 -3.57
CA PHE A 50 5.40 -6.81 -2.51
C PHE A 50 6.83 -6.33 -2.86
N HIS A 51 7.70 -7.24 -3.29
CA HIS A 51 9.08 -6.91 -3.67
C HIS A 51 9.13 -5.93 -4.86
N LEU A 52 8.25 -6.13 -5.84
CA LEU A 52 8.09 -5.23 -6.98
C LEU A 52 7.66 -3.83 -6.52
N THR A 53 6.62 -3.72 -5.68
CA THR A 53 6.15 -2.43 -5.16
C THR A 53 7.23 -1.72 -4.34
N MET A 54 7.98 -2.45 -3.50
CA MET A 54 9.10 -1.88 -2.75
C MET A 54 10.21 -1.32 -3.66
N THR A 55 10.53 -2.06 -4.72
CA THR A 55 11.57 -1.67 -5.68
C THR A 55 11.15 -0.41 -6.45
N TRP A 56 9.90 -0.37 -6.93
CA TRP A 56 9.35 0.80 -7.61
C TRP A 56 9.26 2.04 -6.72
N GLY A 57 8.82 1.89 -5.46
CA GLY A 57 8.78 2.99 -4.51
C GLY A 57 10.15 3.64 -4.31
N ASN A 58 11.19 2.83 -4.11
CA ASN A 58 12.56 3.30 -3.95
C ASN A 58 13.11 3.98 -5.21
N ILE A 59 12.83 3.42 -6.40
CA ILE A 59 13.24 4.04 -7.67
C ILE A 59 12.58 5.40 -7.83
N LEU A 60 11.26 5.49 -7.66
CA LEU A 60 10.48 6.72 -7.79
C LEU A 60 10.94 7.81 -6.81
N GLU A 61 11.33 7.42 -5.60
CA GLU A 61 11.89 8.33 -4.60
C GLU A 61 13.27 8.84 -5.01
N LYS A 62 14.16 7.96 -5.50
CA LYS A 62 15.49 8.34 -5.98
C LYS A 62 15.47 9.26 -7.19
N VAL A 63 14.48 9.11 -8.07
CA VAL A 63 14.28 10.02 -9.22
C VAL A 63 13.45 11.26 -8.86
N ASN A 64 13.12 11.47 -7.59
CA ASN A 64 12.34 12.60 -7.07
C ASN A 64 10.94 12.77 -7.73
N ILE A 65 10.34 11.69 -8.24
CA ILE A 65 8.98 11.74 -8.79
C ILE A 65 7.93 11.68 -7.68
N CYS A 66 8.11 10.74 -6.74
CA CYS A 66 7.15 10.50 -5.66
C CYS A 66 7.85 9.89 -4.45
N SER A 67 7.49 10.29 -3.24
CA SER A 67 8.03 9.67 -2.03
C SER A 67 7.45 8.26 -1.84
N SER A 68 8.26 7.34 -1.32
CA SER A 68 7.88 5.94 -1.12
C SER A 68 6.51 5.77 -0.44
N PRO A 69 6.18 6.46 0.67
CA PRO A 69 4.87 6.33 1.32
C PRO A 69 3.68 6.77 0.46
N CYS A 70 3.85 7.80 -0.38
CA CYS A 70 2.79 8.24 -1.29
C CYS A 70 2.54 7.18 -2.37
N PHE A 71 3.60 6.57 -2.91
CA PHE A 71 3.47 5.48 -3.88
C PHE A 71 2.73 4.28 -3.29
N PHE A 72 3.08 3.86 -2.07
CA PHE A 72 2.37 2.77 -1.40
C PHE A 72 0.90 3.09 -1.13
N GLY A 73 0.59 4.32 -0.71
CA GLY A 73 -0.79 4.79 -0.56
C GLY A 73 -1.58 4.66 -1.86
N PHE A 74 -1.03 5.18 -2.97
CA PHE A 74 -1.65 5.05 -4.29
C PHE A 74 -1.91 3.59 -4.69
N VAL A 75 -0.92 2.71 -4.54
CA VAL A 75 -1.07 1.28 -4.88
C VAL A 75 -2.16 0.63 -4.01
N GLN A 76 -2.24 0.99 -2.73
CA GLN A 76 -3.24 0.49 -1.81
C GLN A 76 -4.65 0.98 -2.15
N ASP A 77 -4.82 2.27 -2.46
CA ASP A 77 -6.12 2.85 -2.80
C ASP A 77 -6.72 2.24 -4.07
N ASN A 78 -5.86 1.90 -5.05
CA ASN A 78 -6.28 1.18 -6.25
C ASN A 78 -6.69 -0.28 -5.96
N SER A 79 -6.16 -0.89 -4.89
CA SER A 79 -6.38 -2.30 -4.57
C SER A 79 -7.52 -2.53 -3.56
N VAL A 80 -7.77 -1.57 -2.67
CA VAL A 80 -8.77 -1.69 -1.61
C VAL A 80 -10.15 -1.33 -2.15
N SER A 81 -10.92 -2.36 -2.50
CA SER A 81 -12.37 -2.20 -2.74
C SER A 81 -13.05 -1.75 -1.45
N LYS A 82 -13.49 -0.48 -1.38
CA LYS A 82 -14.27 0.08 -0.29
C LYS A 82 -15.63 -0.65 -0.22
N LYS A 83 -15.68 -1.73 0.56
CA LYS A 83 -16.94 -2.42 0.87
C LYS A 83 -17.70 -1.63 1.91
N ASN A 84 -18.99 -1.40 1.69
CA ASN A 84 -19.87 -0.80 2.69
C ASN A 84 -20.07 -1.80 3.83
N LEU A 85 -19.33 -1.64 4.94
CA LEU A 85 -19.66 -2.34 6.17
C LEU A 85 -20.96 -1.70 6.67
N GLY A 86 -22.04 -2.49 6.80
CA GLY A 86 -23.37 -2.04 7.22
C GLY A 86 -23.47 -1.56 8.69
N VAL A 87 -22.41 -0.96 9.22
CA VAL A 87 -22.26 -0.41 10.57
C VAL A 87 -22.22 1.12 10.50
N PHE A 88 -22.59 1.79 11.58
CA PHE A 88 -22.44 3.25 11.66
C PHE A 88 -20.96 3.57 11.91
N VAL A 89 -20.35 4.32 11.00
CA VAL A 89 -18.95 4.72 11.08
C VAL A 89 -18.89 6.15 11.55
N LYS A 90 -18.14 6.42 12.62
CA LYS A 90 -17.91 7.77 13.12
C LYS A 90 -16.41 8.01 13.24
N ASP A 91 -15.90 8.97 12.49
CA ASP A 91 -14.52 9.43 12.65
C ASP A 91 -14.45 10.37 13.87
N LEU A 92 -13.45 10.14 14.71
CA LEU A 92 -13.23 10.84 15.97
C LEU A 92 -11.73 11.14 16.12
N LEU A 93 -11.40 12.15 16.93
CA LEU A 93 -10.03 12.44 17.34
C LEU A 93 -9.89 12.10 18.82
N PHE A 94 -8.98 11.20 19.17
CA PHE A 94 -8.53 11.04 20.56
C PHE A 94 -7.25 11.87 20.74
N GLY A 95 -7.41 13.08 21.27
CA GLY A 95 -6.33 14.06 21.29
C GLY A 95 -5.96 14.48 19.86
N THR A 96 -4.75 14.12 19.41
CA THR A 96 -4.26 14.36 18.05
C THR A 96 -4.34 13.14 17.13
N ILE A 97 -4.78 11.99 17.64
CA ILE A 97 -4.78 10.73 16.90
C ILE A 97 -6.16 10.52 16.25
N PRO A 98 -6.25 10.44 14.91
CA PRO A 98 -7.48 10.09 14.23
C PRO A 98 -7.83 8.62 14.49
N VAL A 99 -9.08 8.38 14.86
CA VAL A 99 -9.64 7.05 15.06
C VAL A 99 -10.99 6.93 14.38
N ARG A 100 -11.34 5.71 13.99
CA ARG A 100 -12.65 5.40 13.42
C ARG A 100 -13.41 4.48 14.35
N LEU A 101 -14.52 4.99 14.89
CA LEU A 101 -15.44 4.23 15.72
C LEU A 101 -16.47 3.53 14.84
N PHE A 102 -16.48 2.21 14.91
CA PHE A 102 -17.51 1.38 14.27
C PHE A 102 -18.58 1.03 15.30
N GLN A 103 -19.77 1.61 15.14
CA GLN A 103 -20.90 1.38 16.04
C GLN A 103 -21.93 0.42 15.39
N PRO A 104 -22.36 -0.62 16.11
CA PRO A 104 -23.43 -1.49 15.62
C PRO A 104 -24.76 -0.71 15.60
N LYS A 105 -25.57 -0.91 14.54
CA LYS A 105 -26.84 -0.19 14.32
C LYS A 105 -27.92 -0.46 15.37
N GLY A 106 -27.85 -1.58 16.09
CA GLY A 106 -28.84 -1.93 17.12
C GLY A 106 -28.55 -1.27 18.46
N ALA A 107 -29.54 -0.59 19.05
CA ALA A 107 -29.46 -0.09 20.42
C ALA A 107 -29.24 -1.25 21.41
N SER A 108 -28.44 -1.03 22.46
CA SER A 108 -28.25 -2.00 23.55
C SER A 108 -28.51 -1.31 24.87
N SER A 109 -29.31 -1.96 25.72
CA SER A 109 -29.57 -1.53 27.10
C SER A 109 -28.42 -1.87 28.06
N LYS A 110 -27.42 -2.65 27.61
CA LYS A 110 -26.25 -3.06 28.40
C LYS A 110 -24.96 -2.44 27.88
N SER A 111 -24.02 -2.17 28.78
CA SER A 111 -22.64 -1.79 28.43
C SER A 111 -22.01 -2.90 27.58
N ARG A 112 -21.46 -2.54 26.42
CA ARG A 112 -20.81 -3.48 25.49
C ARG A 112 -19.31 -3.30 25.58
N ARG A 113 -18.58 -4.41 25.49
CA ARG A 113 -17.11 -4.41 25.47
C ARG A 113 -16.62 -3.68 24.22
N GLY A 114 -15.76 -2.68 24.41
CA GLY A 114 -15.04 -2.02 23.32
C GLY A 114 -13.91 -2.91 22.80
N ILE A 115 -13.65 -2.85 21.50
CA ILE A 115 -12.52 -3.53 20.86
C ILE A 115 -11.66 -2.45 20.20
N ILE A 116 -10.37 -2.43 20.50
CA ILE A 116 -9.40 -1.58 19.83
C ILE A 116 -8.80 -2.40 18.70
N PHE A 117 -9.05 -1.96 17.46
CA PHE A 117 -8.45 -2.55 16.28
C PHE A 117 -7.27 -1.69 15.83
N LEU A 118 -6.06 -2.25 15.95
CA LEU A 118 -4.86 -1.67 15.37
C LEU A 118 -4.69 -2.28 13.99
N HIS A 119 -4.71 -1.45 12.95
CA HIS A 119 -4.47 -1.92 11.59
C HIS A 119 -3.02 -2.42 11.45
N GLY A 120 -2.84 -3.46 10.64
CA GLY A 120 -1.52 -4.01 10.31
C GLY A 120 -0.77 -3.14 9.30
N GLY A 121 0.04 -3.76 8.43
CA GLY A 121 0.69 -3.06 7.32
C GLY A 121 2.07 -2.47 7.62
N GLY A 122 2.69 -2.88 8.73
CA GLY A 122 4.10 -2.58 9.00
C GLY A 122 4.43 -1.09 9.17
N ALA A 123 3.44 -0.28 9.56
CA ALA A 123 3.50 1.19 9.64
C ALA A 123 3.62 1.93 8.29
N PHE A 124 3.67 1.23 7.16
CA PHE A 124 3.74 1.80 5.82
C PHE A 124 2.43 1.68 5.04
N LEU A 125 1.59 0.70 5.37
CA LEU A 125 0.37 0.36 4.66
C LEU A 125 -0.84 0.47 5.60
N GLY A 126 -1.92 1.03 5.08
CA GLY A 126 -3.19 1.20 5.79
C GLY A 126 -3.44 2.64 6.20
N SER A 127 -4.50 3.23 5.64
CA SER A 127 -5.07 4.48 6.11
C SER A 127 -6.49 4.25 6.61
N LEU A 128 -6.91 5.06 7.59
CA LEU A 128 -8.30 5.11 8.01
C LEU A 128 -9.18 5.66 6.87
N GLY A 129 -8.64 6.44 5.93
CA GLY A 129 -9.34 6.90 4.72
C GLY A 129 -9.12 8.40 4.48
N GLU A 130 -9.03 8.76 3.19
CA GLU A 130 -8.93 10.11 2.58
C GLU A 130 -7.86 11.09 3.12
N ASP A 131 -7.07 10.73 4.12
CA ASP A 131 -5.88 11.49 4.45
C ASP A 131 -4.74 11.08 3.51
N ASP A 132 -4.67 11.74 2.36
CA ASP A 132 -3.55 11.63 1.42
C ASP A 132 -2.23 11.92 2.15
N PRO A 133 -1.29 10.95 2.27
CA PRO A 133 0.02 11.18 2.87
C PRO A 133 0.81 12.28 2.15
N CYS A 134 0.47 12.54 0.88
CA CYS A 134 1.16 13.51 0.04
C CYS A 134 0.78 14.97 0.30
N SER A 135 -0.35 15.25 0.97
CA SER A 135 -0.79 16.63 1.22
C SER A 135 -0.12 17.27 2.45
N LYS A 136 0.51 16.48 3.33
CA LYS A 136 1.13 16.98 4.58
C LYS A 136 2.61 17.42 4.44
N LYS A 137 3.16 17.46 3.22
CA LYS A 137 4.55 17.90 2.94
C LYS A 137 4.68 19.37 2.49
N VAL A 138 3.64 20.19 2.63
CA VAL A 138 3.73 21.65 2.40
C VAL A 138 3.32 22.40 3.65
N GLN A 139 4.18 22.38 4.67
CA GLN A 139 4.26 23.46 5.65
C GLN A 139 5.75 23.64 6.01
N PRO A 140 6.41 24.71 5.52
CA PRO A 140 7.65 25.18 6.11
C PRO A 140 7.37 25.89 7.45
N PRO A 141 8.40 26.07 8.30
CA PRO A 141 8.29 26.58 9.67
C PRO A 141 7.71 28.00 9.79
#